data_AF-A0A2T3M437-F1
#
_entry.id   AF-A0A2T3M437-F1
#
_cell.length_a   1.000
_cell.length_b   1.000
_cell.length_c   1.000
_cell.angle_alpha   90.00
_cell.angle_beta   90.00
_cell.angle_gamma   90.00
#
_symmetry.space_group_name_H-M   'P 1'
#
loop_
_entity.id
_entity.type
_entity.pdbx_description
1 polymer ?
#
loop_
_entity_poly.entity_id
_entity_poly.type
_entity_poly.pdbx_seq_one_letter_code
_entity_poly.pdbx_strand_id
1 'polypeptide(L)'
;IKELNAELTSSGHALTFTVDANGNLVGTLAGTDTVAVRVELTPTQDGQNVNVEVKIIQALPLDHNVSSDSAGFVTVNGNDIAIKVPVQAKDTDGDPLDNPATIDITIKDGANPVFGIDSGITINETTEADKIIAGQIPLDVGSDDIQSIHFNAAQEGLANITSNGEATTYNVNGNVLTVIGSNLQPVMVVTIANDG
;
A
#
# COMPACT_ATOMS: atom_id res chain seq x y z
N ILE A 1 -17.46 -14.46 6.95
CA ILE A 1 -17.34 -13.13 7.60
C ILE A 1 -16.25 -13.12 8.68
N LYS A 2 -16.33 -13.95 9.74
CA LYS A 2 -15.32 -13.93 10.82
C LYS A 2 -13.87 -14.04 10.33
N GLU A 3 -13.63 -14.94 9.38
CA GLU A 3 -12.32 -15.15 8.74
C GLU A 3 -11.86 -13.91 7.96
N LEU A 4 -12.71 -13.36 7.08
CA LEU A 4 -12.41 -12.14 6.34
C LEU A 4 -12.06 -10.95 7.26
N ASN A 5 -12.74 -10.79 8.40
CA ASN A 5 -12.41 -9.75 9.39
C ASN A 5 -11.05 -9.96 10.07
N ALA A 6 -10.58 -11.20 10.15
CA ALA A 6 -9.33 -11.56 10.81
C ALA A 6 -8.13 -11.47 9.87
N GLU A 7 -8.35 -11.69 8.57
CA GLU A 7 -7.28 -11.94 7.61
C GLU A 7 -7.12 -10.84 6.56
N LEU A 8 -8.13 -9.98 6.34
CA LEU A 8 -8.03 -8.88 5.38
C LEU A 8 -7.89 -7.54 6.11
N THR A 9 -6.85 -6.79 5.72
CA THR A 9 -6.56 -5.43 6.17
C THR A 9 -6.31 -4.50 4.98
N SER A 10 -6.29 -3.20 5.21
CA SER A 10 -6.01 -2.16 4.20
C SER A 10 -5.19 -1.04 4.82
N SER A 11 -3.99 -0.77 4.27
CA SER A 11 -2.99 0.15 4.83
C SER A 11 -2.74 -0.11 6.33
N GLY A 12 -2.69 -1.39 6.73
CA GLY A 12 -2.51 -1.83 8.12
C GLY A 12 -3.75 -1.68 9.02
N HIS A 13 -4.88 -1.21 8.51
CA HIS A 13 -6.12 -1.07 9.27
C HIS A 13 -7.02 -2.29 9.10
N ALA A 14 -7.67 -2.71 10.20
CA ALA A 14 -8.60 -3.83 10.19
C ALA A 14 -9.85 -3.52 9.34
N LEU A 15 -10.37 -4.55 8.66
CA LEU A 15 -11.63 -4.48 7.94
C LEU A 15 -12.78 -5.11 8.72
N THR A 16 -13.97 -4.55 8.57
CA THR A 16 -15.23 -5.13 9.06
C THR A 16 -16.11 -5.49 7.86
N PHE A 17 -16.38 -6.78 7.71
CA PHE A 17 -17.24 -7.32 6.67
C PHE A 17 -18.68 -7.49 7.17
N THR A 18 -19.62 -7.13 6.30
CA THR A 18 -21.06 -7.33 6.50
C THR A 18 -21.69 -7.82 5.20
N VAL A 19 -22.88 -8.40 5.30
CA VAL A 19 -23.76 -8.62 4.14
C VAL A 19 -24.87 -7.58 4.22
N ASP A 20 -25.02 -6.77 3.18
CA ASP A 20 -26.03 -5.71 3.15
C ASP A 20 -27.44 -6.27 2.90
N ALA A 21 -28.44 -5.39 2.91
CA ALA A 21 -29.84 -5.77 2.71
C ALA A 21 -30.13 -6.40 1.33
N ASN A 22 -29.24 -6.21 0.34
CA ASN A 22 -29.35 -6.77 -1.00
C ASN A 22 -28.55 -8.07 -1.15
N GLY A 23 -27.86 -8.53 -0.10
CA GLY A 23 -27.02 -9.72 -0.14
C GLY A 23 -25.59 -9.48 -0.63
N ASN A 24 -25.17 -8.22 -0.79
CA ASN A 24 -23.80 -7.90 -1.18
C ASN A 24 -22.85 -8.03 0.00
N LEU A 25 -21.65 -8.56 -0.23
CA LEU A 25 -20.58 -8.58 0.76
C LEU A 25 -19.83 -7.25 0.72
N VAL A 26 -19.78 -6.54 1.85
CA VAL A 26 -19.14 -5.22 1.96
C VAL A 26 -18.10 -5.24 3.07
N GLY A 27 -16.84 -4.93 2.76
CA GLY A 27 -15.76 -4.74 3.72
C GLY A 27 -15.40 -3.26 3.87
N THR A 28 -15.56 -2.71 5.07
CA THR A 28 -15.20 -1.31 5.40
C THR A 28 -14.02 -1.23 6.37
N LEU A 29 -13.29 -0.11 6.38
CA LEU A 29 -12.34 0.17 7.46
C LEU A 29 -13.08 0.18 8.81
N ALA A 30 -12.60 -0.63 9.75
CA ALA A 30 -13.28 -0.87 11.02
C ALA A 30 -13.61 0.44 11.76
N GLY A 31 -14.87 0.58 12.17
CA GLY A 31 -15.36 1.79 12.84
C GLY A 31 -15.71 2.96 11.89
N THR A 32 -15.69 2.74 10.57
CA THR A 32 -16.05 3.76 9.57
C THR A 32 -16.96 3.17 8.47
N ASP A 33 -17.54 4.06 7.66
CA ASP A 33 -18.31 3.69 6.46
C ASP A 33 -17.43 3.64 5.18
N THR A 34 -16.11 3.78 5.32
CA THR A 34 -15.18 3.78 4.18
C THR A 34 -15.04 2.36 3.63
N VAL A 35 -15.52 2.12 2.41
CA VAL A 35 -15.45 0.81 1.75
C VAL A 35 -14.05 0.55 1.20
N ALA A 36 -13.47 -0.60 1.53
CA ALA A 36 -12.22 -1.09 0.94
C ALA A 36 -12.48 -2.07 -0.20
N VAL A 37 -13.43 -2.99 -0.02
CA VAL A 37 -13.80 -3.99 -1.04
C VAL A 37 -15.30 -4.31 -0.96
N ARG A 38 -15.93 -4.52 -2.12
CA ARG A 38 -17.33 -4.94 -2.24
C ARG A 38 -17.51 -6.02 -3.30
N VAL A 39 -18.33 -7.01 -3.00
CA VAL A 39 -18.84 -8.00 -3.95
C VAL A 39 -20.34 -7.77 -4.11
N GLU A 40 -20.73 -7.31 -5.29
CA GLU A 40 -22.12 -7.03 -5.66
C GLU A 40 -22.71 -8.21 -6.43
N LEU A 41 -23.91 -8.63 -6.03
CA LEU A 41 -24.67 -9.69 -6.67
C LEU A 41 -25.93 -9.11 -7.27
N THR A 42 -26.12 -9.29 -8.58
CA THR A 42 -27.34 -8.84 -9.27
C THR A 42 -28.06 -10.06 -9.87
N PRO A 43 -29.05 -10.63 -9.15
CA PRO A 43 -29.83 -11.75 -9.66
C PRO A 43 -30.85 -11.28 -10.71
N THR A 44 -31.00 -12.07 -11.78
CA THR A 44 -32.00 -11.89 -12.84
C THR A 44 -32.70 -13.21 -13.07
N GLN A 45 -34.03 -13.23 -12.91
CA GLN A 45 -34.84 -14.40 -13.20
C GLN A 45 -34.84 -14.68 -14.72
N ASP A 46 -34.61 -15.93 -15.09
CA ASP A 46 -34.68 -16.42 -16.47
C ASP A 46 -35.51 -17.71 -16.52
N GLY A 47 -36.82 -17.55 -16.70
CA GLY A 47 -37.77 -18.66 -16.62
C GLY A 47 -37.79 -19.28 -15.23
N GLN A 48 -37.40 -20.56 -15.11
CA GLN A 48 -37.24 -21.28 -13.83
C GLN A 48 -35.83 -21.14 -13.25
N ASN A 49 -34.90 -20.52 -13.99
CA ASN A 49 -33.51 -20.33 -13.58
C ASN A 49 -33.30 -18.92 -13.02
N VAL A 50 -32.16 -18.72 -12.36
CA VAL A 50 -31.65 -17.41 -11.96
C VAL A 50 -30.25 -17.25 -12.51
N ASN A 51 -30.00 -16.16 -13.22
CA ASN A 51 -28.67 -15.73 -13.60
C ASN A 51 -28.19 -14.70 -12.57
N VAL A 52 -26.97 -14.85 -12.04
CA VAL A 52 -26.39 -13.90 -11.09
C VAL A 52 -25.19 -13.24 -11.74
N GLU A 53 -25.27 -11.93 -11.97
CA GLU A 53 -24.10 -11.13 -12.31
C GLU A 53 -23.32 -10.81 -11.04
N VAL A 54 -22.00 -11.02 -11.08
CA VAL A 54 -21.09 -10.73 -9.97
C VAL A 54 -20.18 -9.57 -10.38
N LYS A 55 -20.17 -8.52 -9.58
CA LYS A 55 -19.28 -7.38 -9.77
C LYS A 55 -18.45 -7.15 -8.51
N ILE A 56 -17.13 -7.06 -8.68
CA ILE A 56 -16.18 -6.89 -7.59
C ILE A 56 -15.56 -5.51 -7.72
N ILE A 57 -15.56 -4.76 -6.62
CA ILE A 57 -15.03 -3.40 -6.55
C ILE A 57 -14.01 -3.37 -5.42
N GLN A 58 -12.75 -3.16 -5.74
CA GLN A 58 -11.71 -2.79 -4.79
C GLN A 58 -11.58 -1.26 -4.82
N ALA A 59 -11.94 -0.62 -3.71
CA ALA A 59 -11.91 0.83 -3.55
C ALA A 59 -10.66 1.31 -2.80
N LEU A 60 -10.07 0.44 -1.95
CA LEU A 60 -8.79 0.68 -1.30
C LEU A 60 -7.85 -0.52 -1.53
N PRO A 61 -6.52 -0.30 -1.57
CA PRO A 61 -5.54 -1.38 -1.57
C PRO A 61 -5.79 -2.32 -0.41
N LEU A 62 -5.68 -3.63 -0.65
CA LEU A 62 -5.72 -4.63 0.42
C LEU A 62 -4.30 -5.03 0.74
N ASP A 63 -4.00 -5.25 2.01
CA ASP A 63 -2.66 -5.67 2.41
C ASP A 63 -2.47 -7.16 2.08
N HIS A 64 -1.51 -7.46 1.21
CA HIS A 64 -1.09 -8.83 0.90
C HIS A 64 -0.20 -9.39 2.00
N ASN A 65 -0.75 -9.49 3.22
CA ASN A 65 -0.06 -10.05 4.37
C ASN A 65 0.36 -11.49 4.06
N VAL A 66 1.66 -11.69 3.89
CA VAL A 66 2.32 -12.96 3.48
C VAL A 66 2.27 -14.05 4.56
N SER A 67 1.24 -14.06 5.42
CA SER A 67 0.99 -15.23 6.25
C SER A 67 0.58 -16.39 5.34
N SER A 68 1.21 -17.54 5.53
CA SER A 68 1.01 -18.77 4.77
C SER A 68 -0.35 -19.41 5.06
N ASP A 69 -1.44 -18.66 4.90
CA ASP A 69 -2.77 -19.22 4.98
C ASP A 69 -3.13 -19.86 3.64
N SER A 70 -3.37 -21.17 3.70
CA SER A 70 -3.65 -22.02 2.54
C SER A 70 -5.02 -22.69 2.65
N ALA A 71 -5.84 -22.34 3.66
CA ALA A 71 -7.12 -22.99 3.88
C ALA A 71 -8.19 -22.02 4.40
N GLY A 72 -9.40 -22.12 3.84
CA GLY A 72 -10.54 -21.32 4.28
C GLY A 72 -11.19 -20.53 3.13
N PHE A 73 -11.88 -19.47 3.50
CA PHE A 73 -12.46 -18.49 2.59
C PHE A 73 -11.47 -17.43 2.13
N VAL A 74 -10.37 -17.19 2.84
CA VAL A 74 -9.30 -16.28 2.41
C VAL A 74 -7.99 -17.05 2.39
N THR A 75 -7.22 -16.90 1.31
CA THR A 75 -5.88 -17.49 1.22
C THR A 75 -4.95 -16.50 0.53
N VAL A 76 -3.70 -16.45 0.95
CA VAL A 76 -2.68 -15.58 0.35
C VAL A 76 -1.59 -16.44 -0.27
N ASN A 77 -1.32 -16.23 -1.56
CA ASN A 77 -0.26 -16.93 -2.28
C ASN A 77 0.63 -15.92 -3.01
N GLY A 78 1.74 -15.55 -2.37
CA GLY A 78 2.62 -14.50 -2.85
C GLY A 78 1.86 -13.18 -2.95
N ASN A 79 1.69 -12.70 -4.17
CA ASN A 79 1.06 -11.42 -4.49
C ASN A 79 -0.44 -11.56 -4.79
N ASP A 80 -1.05 -12.72 -4.56
CA ASP A 80 -2.47 -12.93 -4.82
C ASP A 80 -3.22 -13.23 -3.52
N ILE A 81 -4.29 -12.48 -3.25
CA ILE A 81 -5.30 -12.80 -2.24
C ILE A 81 -6.45 -13.51 -2.98
N ALA A 82 -6.75 -14.75 -2.61
CA ALA A 82 -7.96 -15.43 -3.08
C ALA A 82 -9.06 -15.38 -2.03
N ILE A 83 -10.28 -15.01 -2.43
CA ILE A 83 -11.46 -14.96 -1.57
C ILE A 83 -12.55 -15.86 -2.16
N LYS A 84 -13.02 -16.82 -1.36
CA LYS A 84 -14.15 -17.69 -1.68
C LYS A 84 -15.40 -17.18 -0.99
N VAL A 85 -16.41 -16.80 -1.78
CA VAL A 85 -17.70 -16.31 -1.25
C VAL A 85 -18.79 -17.32 -1.59
N PRO A 86 -19.29 -18.10 -0.61
CA PRO A 86 -20.45 -18.95 -0.84
C PRO A 86 -21.71 -18.08 -0.96
N VAL A 87 -22.51 -18.34 -1.98
CA VAL A 87 -23.77 -17.65 -2.28
C VAL A 87 -24.92 -18.64 -2.18
N GLN A 88 -25.98 -18.23 -1.49
CA GLN A 88 -27.21 -18.98 -1.33
C GLN A 88 -28.37 -18.19 -1.95
N ALA A 89 -29.31 -18.91 -2.54
CA ALA A 89 -30.57 -18.35 -3.01
C ALA A 89 -31.73 -19.12 -2.39
N LYS A 90 -32.93 -18.56 -2.46
CA LYS A 90 -34.17 -19.22 -2.07
C LYS A 90 -35.13 -19.21 -3.25
N ASP A 91 -35.90 -20.26 -3.42
CA ASP A 91 -36.95 -20.32 -4.43
C ASP A 91 -38.23 -19.57 -3.98
N THR A 92 -39.35 -19.80 -4.69
CA THR A 92 -40.59 -19.05 -4.47
C THR A 92 -41.29 -19.41 -3.15
N ASP A 93 -41.14 -20.64 -2.65
CA ASP A 93 -41.72 -21.04 -1.35
C ASP A 93 -40.70 -20.96 -0.20
N GLY A 94 -39.45 -20.62 -0.50
CA GLY A 94 -38.45 -20.17 0.45
C GLY A 94 -37.37 -21.20 0.76
N ASP A 95 -37.35 -22.31 0.01
CA ASP A 95 -36.39 -23.38 0.15
C ASP A 95 -35.01 -22.92 -0.38
N PRO A 96 -33.91 -23.16 0.37
CA PRO A 96 -32.57 -22.81 -0.07
C PRO A 96 -32.10 -23.74 -1.19
N LEU A 97 -31.08 -23.32 -1.96
CA LEU A 97 -30.39 -24.25 -2.86
C LEU A 97 -29.77 -25.41 -2.06
N ASP A 98 -29.93 -26.63 -2.58
CA ASP A 98 -29.30 -27.85 -2.03
C ASP A 98 -27.78 -27.71 -1.92
N ASN A 99 -27.15 -27.02 -2.88
CA ASN A 99 -25.73 -26.74 -2.89
C ASN A 99 -25.51 -25.24 -3.17
N PRO A 100 -24.90 -24.49 -2.23
CA PRO A 100 -24.49 -23.11 -2.48
C PRO A 100 -23.52 -23.00 -3.66
N ALA A 101 -23.65 -21.95 -4.45
CA ALA A 101 -22.63 -21.60 -5.44
C ALA A 101 -21.44 -20.94 -4.74
N THR A 102 -20.22 -21.14 -5.23
CA THR A 102 -19.04 -20.44 -4.70
C THR A 102 -18.50 -19.51 -5.76
N ILE A 103 -18.28 -18.25 -5.39
CA ILE A 103 -17.57 -17.27 -6.20
C ILE A 103 -16.10 -17.29 -5.78
N ASP A 104 -15.20 -17.57 -6.72
CA ASP A 104 -13.75 -17.47 -6.52
C ASP A 104 -13.26 -16.09 -7.01
N ILE A 105 -12.69 -15.32 -6.09
CA ILE A 105 -12.15 -13.98 -6.35
C ILE A 105 -10.64 -14.04 -6.19
N THR A 106 -9.88 -13.39 -7.08
CA THR A 106 -8.44 -13.21 -6.94
C THR A 106 -8.09 -11.74 -7.05
N ILE A 107 -7.51 -11.17 -6.00
CA ILE A 107 -7.02 -9.80 -5.93
C ILE A 107 -5.50 -9.84 -6.01
N LYS A 108 -4.95 -9.25 -7.06
CA LYS A 108 -3.51 -9.17 -7.28
C LYS A 108 -2.93 -7.94 -6.59
N ASP A 109 -1.72 -8.10 -6.07
CA ASP A 109 -0.92 -7.02 -5.53
C ASP A 109 -0.58 -6.02 -6.65
N GLY A 110 -0.53 -4.76 -6.26
CA GLY A 110 -0.20 -3.69 -7.19
C GLY A 110 1.32 -3.53 -7.35
N ALA A 111 1.72 -2.41 -7.91
CA ALA A 111 3.13 -2.11 -8.10
C ALA A 111 3.72 -1.59 -6.78
N ASN A 112 4.89 -2.10 -6.42
CA ASN A 112 5.69 -1.54 -5.32
C ASN A 112 6.10 -0.09 -5.61
N PRO A 113 6.28 0.74 -4.58
CA PRO A 113 6.86 2.06 -4.73
C PRO A 113 8.23 2.04 -5.42
N VAL A 114 8.46 3.00 -6.32
CA VAL A 114 9.71 3.12 -7.07
C VAL A 114 10.12 4.58 -7.22
N PHE A 115 11.41 4.86 -6.96
CA PHE A 115 12.00 6.15 -7.30
C PHE A 115 12.22 6.25 -8.82
N GLY A 116 11.90 7.40 -9.37
CA GLY A 116 12.27 7.80 -10.71
C GLY A 116 13.73 8.20 -10.81
N ILE A 117 14.08 8.77 -11.97
CA ILE A 117 15.45 9.21 -12.24
C ILE A 117 15.67 10.55 -11.53
N ASP A 118 16.63 10.57 -10.59
CA ASP A 118 17.16 11.82 -10.04
C ASP A 118 17.94 12.57 -11.12
N SER A 119 17.54 13.81 -11.40
CA SER A 119 18.27 14.69 -12.32
C SER A 119 19.54 15.27 -11.70
N GLY A 120 19.73 15.08 -10.40
CA GLY A 120 20.80 15.66 -9.61
C GLY A 120 20.60 17.15 -9.36
N ILE A 121 21.46 17.68 -8.51
CA ILE A 121 21.58 19.12 -8.22
C ILE A 121 23.06 19.47 -8.33
N THR A 122 23.35 20.64 -8.91
CA THR A 122 24.70 21.24 -8.85
C THR A 122 24.65 22.42 -7.90
N ILE A 123 25.59 22.46 -6.96
CA ILE A 123 25.74 23.55 -5.99
C ILE A 123 27.08 24.24 -6.26
N ASN A 124 27.06 25.57 -6.31
CA ASN A 124 28.25 26.40 -6.38
C ASN A 124 28.53 27.04 -5.02
N GLU A 125 29.49 26.47 -4.29
CA GLU A 125 29.87 26.91 -2.95
C GLU A 125 30.26 28.40 -2.87
N THR A 126 30.71 29.03 -3.97
CA THR A 126 31.11 30.45 -3.97
C THR A 126 29.91 31.39 -4.08
N THR A 127 28.92 31.03 -4.90
CA THR A 127 27.78 31.92 -5.19
C THR A 127 26.51 31.53 -4.45
N GLU A 128 26.48 30.35 -3.84
CA GLU A 128 25.30 29.75 -3.21
C GLU A 128 25.53 29.36 -1.75
N ALA A 129 26.60 29.87 -1.13
CA ALA A 129 26.78 29.83 0.31
C ALA A 129 25.53 30.38 1.03
N ASP A 130 25.14 29.69 2.11
CA ASP A 130 23.98 30.01 2.96
C ASP A 130 22.62 30.00 2.23
N LYS A 131 22.53 29.37 1.06
CA LYS A 131 21.26 29.20 0.33
C LYS A 131 20.69 27.80 0.48
N ILE A 132 19.36 27.72 0.48
CA ILE A 132 18.64 26.46 0.31
C ILE A 132 18.52 26.19 -1.18
N ILE A 133 19.06 25.06 -1.62
CA ILE A 133 18.93 24.57 -2.99
C ILE A 133 17.95 23.40 -2.96
N ALA A 134 16.87 23.51 -3.72
CA ALA A 134 15.84 22.48 -3.82
C ALA A 134 16.10 21.58 -5.04
N GLY A 135 15.79 20.30 -4.88
CA GLY A 135 15.61 19.36 -5.98
C GLY A 135 14.62 18.30 -5.56
N GLN A 136 14.25 17.46 -6.52
CA GLN A 136 13.20 16.46 -6.34
C GLN A 136 13.64 15.14 -6.96
N ILE A 137 13.35 14.06 -6.25
CA ILE A 137 13.47 12.71 -6.79
C ILE A 137 12.03 12.28 -7.07
N PRO A 138 11.62 12.10 -8.34
CA PRO A 138 10.29 11.62 -8.63
C PRO A 138 10.03 10.30 -7.87
N LEU A 139 8.86 10.16 -7.27
CA LEU A 139 8.47 8.96 -6.54
C LEU A 139 7.11 8.51 -7.06
N ASP A 140 7.04 7.28 -7.55
CA ASP A 140 5.80 6.60 -7.83
C ASP A 140 5.51 5.66 -6.65
N VAL A 141 4.42 5.93 -5.92
CA VAL A 141 4.04 5.13 -4.74
C VAL A 141 3.32 3.83 -5.12
N GLY A 142 2.92 3.67 -6.39
CA GLY A 142 2.23 2.48 -6.84
C GLY A 142 0.89 2.26 -6.11
N SER A 143 0.68 1.05 -5.57
CA SER A 143 -0.54 0.68 -4.85
C SER A 143 -0.52 0.99 -3.35
N ASP A 144 0.64 1.32 -2.78
CA ASP A 144 0.87 1.29 -1.35
C ASP A 144 1.32 2.65 -0.81
N ASP A 145 1.10 2.85 0.49
CA ASP A 145 1.58 4.04 1.19
C ASP A 145 3.08 3.91 1.53
N ILE A 146 3.79 5.03 1.54
CA ILE A 146 5.18 5.07 1.99
C ILE A 146 5.23 5.01 3.51
N GLN A 147 5.85 3.95 4.05
CA GLN A 147 6.04 3.81 5.49
C GLN A 147 7.19 4.68 6.03
N SER A 148 8.32 4.77 5.32
CA SER A 148 9.46 5.59 5.75
C SER A 148 10.38 5.95 4.59
N ILE A 149 11.06 7.10 4.73
CA ILE A 149 12.14 7.54 3.85
C ILE A 149 13.34 7.90 4.73
N HIS A 150 14.51 7.37 4.40
CA HIS A 150 15.75 7.64 5.12
C HIS A 150 16.96 7.54 4.20
N PHE A 151 18.05 8.17 4.61
CA PHE A 151 19.36 7.94 4.00
C PHE A 151 19.96 6.62 4.52
N ASN A 152 20.65 5.91 3.64
CA ASN A 152 21.49 4.78 4.06
C ASN A 152 22.54 5.25 5.08
N ALA A 153 22.87 4.40 6.05
CA ALA A 153 23.86 4.74 7.08
C ALA A 153 25.26 5.00 6.48
N ALA A 154 25.64 4.24 5.45
CA ALA A 154 26.90 4.43 4.74
C ALA A 154 26.71 5.35 3.52
N GLN A 155 27.56 6.38 3.43
CA GLN A 155 27.58 7.36 2.35
C GLN A 155 28.97 7.41 1.71
N GLU A 156 29.35 6.35 0.98
CA GLU A 156 30.71 6.21 0.41
C GLU A 156 31.08 7.35 -0.55
N GLY A 157 30.09 7.93 -1.23
CA GLY A 157 30.28 9.09 -2.12
C GLY A 157 30.80 10.35 -1.41
N LEU A 158 30.70 10.42 -0.07
CA LEU A 158 31.18 11.55 0.73
C LEU A 158 32.61 11.36 1.26
N ALA A 159 33.23 10.19 1.05
CA ALA A 159 34.48 9.80 1.71
C ALA A 159 35.67 10.74 1.44
N ASN A 160 35.64 11.53 0.37
CA ASN A 160 36.73 12.41 -0.05
C ASN A 160 36.31 13.88 -0.20
N ILE A 161 35.18 14.28 0.40
CA ILE A 161 34.76 15.68 0.38
C ILE A 161 35.60 16.47 1.40
N THR A 162 36.05 17.65 0.99
CA THR A 162 36.84 18.56 1.82
C THR A 162 36.13 19.90 1.95
N SER A 163 36.38 20.62 3.04
CA SER A 163 35.92 22.00 3.24
C SER A 163 37.14 22.86 3.57
N ASN A 164 37.42 23.88 2.75
CA ASN A 164 38.63 24.70 2.85
C ASN A 164 39.95 23.88 2.82
N GLY A 165 39.97 22.77 2.09
CA GLY A 165 41.13 21.87 1.98
C GLY A 165 41.30 20.88 3.15
N GLU A 166 40.45 20.95 4.18
CA GLU A 166 40.45 20.03 5.31
C GLU A 166 39.42 18.91 5.13
N ALA A 167 39.70 17.74 5.70
CA ALA A 167 38.80 16.59 5.65
C ALA A 167 37.45 16.88 6.34
N THR A 168 36.38 16.28 5.83
CA THR A 168 35.04 16.33 6.42
C THR A 168 34.63 14.97 6.98
N THR A 169 33.61 14.97 7.84
CA THR A 169 32.89 13.77 8.26
C THR A 169 31.40 13.94 7.96
N TYR A 170 30.61 12.89 8.10
CA TYR A 170 29.16 12.98 7.94
C TYR A 170 28.42 12.25 9.06
N ASN A 171 27.17 12.66 9.28
CA ASN A 171 26.23 11.99 10.15
C ASN A 171 24.89 11.81 9.43
N VAL A 172 24.30 10.64 9.57
CA VAL A 172 22.98 10.30 9.01
C VAL A 172 22.01 10.11 10.18
N ASN A 173 20.90 10.85 10.15
CA ASN A 173 19.82 10.73 11.13
C ASN A 173 18.47 10.69 10.39
N GLY A 174 18.00 9.48 10.07
CA GLY A 174 16.78 9.29 9.30
C GLY A 174 16.86 9.92 7.91
N ASN A 175 16.01 10.91 7.65
CA ASN A 175 15.93 11.66 6.40
C ASN A 175 16.85 12.90 6.36
N VAL A 176 17.73 13.07 7.36
CA VAL A 176 18.70 14.18 7.41
C VAL A 176 20.12 13.66 7.34
N LEU A 177 20.88 14.15 6.37
CA LEU A 177 22.31 13.93 6.21
C LEU A 177 23.04 15.25 6.48
N THR A 178 24.02 15.24 7.38
CA THR A 178 24.83 16.42 7.70
C THR A 178 26.30 16.12 7.42
N VAL A 179 26.96 16.97 6.63
CA VAL A 179 28.42 16.98 6.47
C VAL A 179 29.00 18.01 7.44
N ILE A 180 30.03 17.60 8.17
CA ILE A 180 30.65 18.34 9.27
C ILE A 180 32.09 18.65 8.91
N GLY A 181 32.46 19.93 9.04
CA GLY A 181 33.84 20.39 8.83
C GLY A 181 34.75 20.06 10.02
N SER A 182 36.07 20.27 9.84
CA SER A 182 37.08 20.04 10.88
C SER A 182 36.89 20.88 12.16
N ASN A 183 36.13 21.98 12.08
CA ASN A 183 35.73 22.83 13.21
C ASN A 183 34.49 22.31 13.96
N LEU A 184 34.02 21.10 13.64
CA LEU A 184 32.81 20.47 14.21
C LEU A 184 31.51 21.24 13.92
N GLN A 185 31.50 22.11 12.91
CA GLN A 185 30.28 22.79 12.46
C GLN A 185 29.74 22.15 11.18
N PRO A 186 28.41 22.11 10.99
CA PRO A 186 27.81 21.72 9.72
C PRO A 186 28.30 22.61 8.58
N VAL A 187 28.68 21.99 7.46
CA VAL A 187 29.03 22.68 6.21
C VAL A 187 28.04 22.39 5.09
N MET A 188 27.28 21.29 5.20
CA MET A 188 26.15 20.97 4.33
C MET A 188 25.11 20.16 5.11
N VAL A 189 23.83 20.45 4.88
CA VAL A 189 22.71 19.68 5.41
C VAL A 189 21.79 19.34 4.26
N VAL A 190 21.54 18.05 4.05
CA VAL A 190 20.58 17.54 3.08
C VAL A 190 19.40 16.96 3.85
N THR A 191 18.19 17.37 3.49
CA THR A 191 16.95 16.88 4.11
C THR A 191 16.05 16.37 3.00
N ILE A 192 15.54 15.14 3.14
CA ILE A 192 14.48 14.63 2.27
C ILE A 192 13.15 14.93 2.94
N ALA A 193 12.30 15.71 2.28
CA ALA A 193 10.96 15.98 2.75
C ALA A 193 10.04 14.76 2.52
N ASN A 194 8.99 14.63 3.31
CA ASN A 194 8.07 13.49 3.23
C ASN A 194 7.04 13.62 2.09
N ASP A 195 7.04 14.74 1.37
CA ASP A 195 6.10 15.05 0.29
C ASP A 195 6.63 14.80 -1.12
N GLY A 196 7.91 14.43 -1.27
CA GLY A 196 8.54 14.15 -2.57
C GLY A 196 9.18 15.36 -3.23
#